data_AF-A0A8S9BLU7-F1
#
_entry.id   AF-A0A8S9BLU7-F1
#
_cell.length_a   1.000
_cell.length_b   1.000
_cell.length_c   1.000
_cell.angle_alpha   90.00
_cell.angle_beta   90.00
_cell.angle_gamma   90.00
#
_symmetry.space_group_name_H-M   'P 1'
#
loop_
_entity.id
_entity.type
_entity.pdbx_description
1 polymer ?
#
loop_
_entity_poly.entity_id
_entity_poly.type
_entity_poly.pdbx_seq_one_letter_code
_entity_poly.pdbx_strand_id
1 'polypeptide(L)'
;MLIVRFSESFGISVSLGALATHETHWKLGQTLTAICWISLETCLLQAEVLPVLPQKDSQRQRRRDYIIRSLGTDAKDVELAGSNAMRHVPSVATAIDMGCLVFSCSPEDKELDLLADYRPTNVLPPPMGDLAIQHLLSSMESDDVKLLEIPESKSRRMLELRLQQNFIEKISQTLSACHQPKVRHAWGVEVPKMALTHDNVLYGMLALSILYLLKFEPNNQELLVTRQSYRGLALRKHRQAVALLSSETADAVCYASTLVLIDAFACLQDRPLNPWTPPMEWIQMARGSGSVLAVAYDRINNFQTAKIMLLSEAEPKLHDGPALFADDNRRRLEHLLAYDLSSEVWDEETRQAYEKALNYIGGVQLAIEAGEHRLAILKRIMAFALLGPKRFYAFVEEKRPRALVILAHFFVLCSNMEDIWWVGKVAQREVQGIQRILPEEWQELMRVPLAFIGRLQSS
;
A
#
# COMPACT_ATOMS: atom_id res chain seq x y z
N MET A 1 55.55 -13.13 -7.18
CA MET A 1 55.68 -11.85 -6.46
C MET A 1 55.06 -10.79 -7.35
N LEU A 2 53.83 -10.37 -7.06
CA LEU A 2 53.07 -9.38 -7.82
C LEU A 2 52.48 -8.41 -6.79
N ILE A 3 52.81 -7.13 -6.95
CA ILE A 3 52.45 -6.05 -6.04
C ILE A 3 51.05 -5.57 -6.42
N VAL A 4 50.11 -5.63 -5.49
CA VAL A 4 48.76 -5.05 -5.62
C VAL A 4 48.78 -3.65 -5.00
N ARG A 5 48.50 -2.61 -5.80
CA ARG A 5 48.12 -1.28 -5.28
C ARG A 5 46.60 -1.17 -5.29
N PHE A 6 46.02 -0.80 -4.15
CA PHE A 6 44.62 -0.40 -4.02
C PHE A 6 44.47 1.09 -4.35
N SER A 7 43.50 1.45 -5.18
CA SER A 7 42.88 2.78 -5.15
C SER A 7 41.36 2.63 -5.26
N GLU A 8 40.66 3.35 -4.40
CA GLU A 8 39.21 3.38 -4.22
C GLU A 8 38.49 3.82 -5.50
N SER A 9 37.66 2.94 -6.09
CA SER A 9 36.49 3.21 -6.96
C SER A 9 36.07 1.90 -7.64
N PHE A 10 35.06 1.19 -7.11
CA PHE A 10 34.55 -0.03 -7.74
C PHE A 10 33.57 0.29 -8.87
N GLY A 11 34.05 0.11 -10.10
CA GLY A 11 33.29 -0.26 -11.27
C GLY A 11 34.18 -1.13 -12.15
N ILE A 12 34.00 -2.46 -12.13
CA ILE A 12 34.66 -3.36 -13.09
C ILE A 12 33.57 -3.84 -14.05
N SER A 13 33.59 -3.29 -15.26
CA SER A 13 32.95 -3.91 -16.44
C SER A 13 33.98 -4.86 -17.04
N VAL A 14 33.61 -6.12 -17.27
CA VAL A 14 34.39 -7.02 -18.13
C VAL A 14 33.55 -7.32 -19.37
N SER A 15 33.95 -6.73 -20.49
CA SER A 15 33.53 -7.14 -21.83
C SER A 15 34.47 -8.25 -22.28
N LEU A 16 33.93 -9.42 -22.68
CA LEU A 16 34.71 -10.50 -23.27
C LEU A 16 34.19 -10.79 -24.67
N GLY A 17 34.94 -10.27 -25.65
CA GLY A 17 34.93 -10.75 -27.03
C GLY A 17 35.50 -12.16 -27.11
N ALA A 18 35.03 -12.90 -28.11
CA ALA A 18 35.28 -14.30 -28.34
C ALA A 18 36.78 -14.69 -28.36
N LEU A 19 37.02 -15.95 -27.97
CA LEU A 19 38.27 -16.74 -27.96
C LEU A 19 38.98 -16.81 -26.59
N ALA A 20 38.59 -17.77 -25.75
CA ALA A 20 39.46 -18.28 -24.69
C ALA A 20 39.19 -19.77 -24.40
N THR A 21 40.29 -20.52 -24.30
CA THR A 21 40.42 -21.97 -24.23
C THR A 21 40.13 -22.55 -22.84
N HIS A 22 40.02 -23.87 -22.75
CA HIS A 22 39.62 -24.66 -21.57
C HIS A 22 40.42 -24.41 -20.26
N GLU A 23 41.56 -23.70 -20.33
CA GLU A 23 42.44 -23.40 -19.20
C GLU A 23 42.00 -22.16 -18.38
N THR A 24 41.27 -21.21 -18.98
CA THR A 24 40.75 -20.02 -18.26
C THR A 24 39.58 -20.32 -17.33
N HIS A 25 38.79 -21.36 -17.64
CA HIS A 25 37.68 -21.80 -16.77
C HIS A 25 38.16 -22.44 -15.45
N TRP A 26 39.30 -23.13 -15.47
CA TRP A 26 39.85 -23.79 -14.29
C TRP A 26 40.35 -22.78 -13.23
N LYS A 27 41.03 -21.71 -13.67
CA LYS A 27 41.53 -20.66 -12.77
C LYS A 27 40.41 -19.75 -12.24
N LEU A 28 39.35 -19.48 -13.02
CA LEU A 28 38.17 -18.76 -12.53
C LEU A 28 37.40 -19.57 -11.48
N GLY A 29 37.27 -20.88 -11.69
CA GLY A 29 36.64 -21.80 -10.73
C GLY A 29 37.34 -21.78 -9.37
N GLN A 30 38.67 -21.89 -9.33
CA GLN A 30 39.42 -21.86 -8.06
C GLN A 30 39.32 -20.52 -7.31
N THR A 31 39.15 -19.41 -8.04
CA THR A 31 39.03 -18.07 -7.44
C THR A 31 37.64 -17.86 -6.81
N LEU A 32 36.58 -18.39 -7.44
CA LEU A 32 35.21 -18.31 -6.92
C LEU A 32 34.98 -19.23 -5.70
N THR A 33 35.61 -20.41 -5.68
CA THR A 33 35.53 -21.31 -4.52
C THR A 33 36.24 -20.72 -3.30
N ALA A 34 37.37 -20.02 -3.50
CA ALA A 34 38.08 -19.33 -2.42
C ALA A 34 37.27 -18.17 -1.83
N ILE A 35 36.54 -17.41 -2.66
CA ILE A 35 35.66 -16.31 -2.22
C ILE A 35 34.45 -16.84 -1.43
N CYS A 36 33.86 -17.96 -1.85
CA CYS A 36 32.78 -18.62 -1.11
C CYS A 36 33.26 -19.16 0.24
N TRP A 37 34.49 -19.66 0.33
CA TRP A 37 35.01 -20.23 1.58
C TRP A 37 35.35 -19.15 2.61
N ILE A 38 35.95 -18.02 2.16
CA ILE A 38 36.23 -16.85 3.02
C ILE A 38 34.92 -16.23 3.54
N SER A 39 33.85 -16.22 2.74
CA SER A 39 32.52 -15.73 3.16
C SER A 39 31.82 -16.64 4.18
N LEU A 40 32.10 -17.95 4.15
CA LEU A 40 31.56 -18.91 5.09
C LEU A 40 32.28 -18.84 6.45
N GLU A 41 33.61 -18.67 6.47
CA GLU A 41 34.38 -18.48 7.69
C GLU A 41 34.06 -17.14 8.38
N THR A 42 33.80 -16.06 7.64
CA THR A 42 33.36 -14.78 8.23
C THR A 42 31.96 -14.85 8.82
N CYS A 43 31.05 -15.64 8.23
CA CYS A 43 29.73 -15.91 8.83
C CYS A 43 29.82 -16.78 10.10
N LEU A 44 30.77 -17.72 10.16
CA LEU A 44 30.97 -18.58 11.33
C LEU A 44 31.68 -17.85 12.48
N LEU A 45 32.61 -16.94 12.19
CA LEU A 45 33.28 -16.12 13.21
C LEU A 45 32.39 -15.01 13.80
N GLN A 46 31.34 -14.57 13.09
CA GLN A 46 30.33 -13.65 13.66
C GLN A 46 29.30 -14.34 14.57
N ALA A 47 29.25 -15.67 14.58
CA ALA A 47 28.29 -16.44 15.39
C ALA A 47 28.77 -16.77 16.81
N GLU A 48 30.03 -16.48 17.18
CA GLU A 48 30.62 -16.84 18.48
C GLU A 48 30.69 -15.70 19.52
N VAL A 49 30.09 -14.54 19.28
CA VAL A 49 30.05 -13.46 20.28
C VAL A 49 28.60 -13.04 20.54
N LEU A 50 27.90 -13.76 21.43
CA LEU A 50 26.77 -13.27 22.25
C LEU A 50 26.44 -14.31 23.34
N PRO A 51 26.19 -13.91 24.60
CA PRO A 51 26.09 -14.82 25.74
C PRO A 51 24.75 -15.57 25.82
N VAL A 52 24.81 -16.72 26.48
CA VAL A 52 23.80 -17.76 26.66
C VAL A 52 22.52 -17.26 27.38
N LEU A 53 21.35 -17.51 26.78
CA LEU A 53 20.04 -17.59 27.46
C LEU A 53 19.29 -18.88 27.06
N PRO A 54 18.46 -19.48 27.94
CA PRO A 54 18.02 -20.87 27.80
C PRO A 54 16.71 -20.99 27.00
N GLN A 55 16.79 -21.14 25.67
CA GLN A 55 15.64 -21.47 24.81
C GLN A 55 16.00 -22.38 23.61
N LYS A 56 16.98 -23.29 23.78
CA LYS A 56 17.52 -24.10 22.67
C LYS A 56 16.64 -25.28 22.21
N ASP A 57 15.71 -25.79 23.02
CA ASP A 57 14.96 -27.00 22.66
C ASP A 57 13.73 -26.72 21.79
N SER A 58 13.09 -25.55 21.93
CA SER A 58 11.86 -25.23 21.18
C SER A 58 12.12 -24.85 19.73
N GLN A 59 13.25 -24.20 19.41
CA GLN A 59 13.60 -23.84 18.04
C GLN A 59 14.12 -25.02 17.23
N ARG A 60 14.80 -25.98 17.88
CA ARG A 60 15.28 -27.19 17.20
C ARG A 60 14.13 -28.12 16.83
N GLN A 61 13.12 -28.22 17.71
CA GLN A 61 11.88 -28.94 17.43
C GLN A 61 11.09 -28.29 16.28
N ARG A 62 10.92 -26.95 16.29
CA ARG A 62 10.22 -26.22 15.22
C ARG A 62 10.92 -26.33 13.86
N ARG A 63 12.25 -26.33 13.83
CA ARG A 63 13.01 -26.56 12.58
C ARG A 63 12.84 -27.98 12.07
N ARG A 64 12.80 -28.97 12.96
CA ARG A 64 12.55 -30.38 12.60
C ARG A 64 11.14 -30.57 12.04
N ASP A 65 10.13 -30.01 12.70
CA ASP A 65 8.72 -30.12 12.27
C ASP A 65 8.46 -29.38 10.94
N TYR A 66 9.15 -28.26 10.71
CA TYR A 66 9.10 -27.53 9.45
C TYR A 66 9.72 -28.34 8.29
N ILE A 67 10.86 -28.98 8.53
CA ILE A 67 11.54 -29.82 7.52
C ILE A 67 10.70 -31.08 7.19
N ILE A 68 10.12 -31.73 8.20
CA ILE A 68 9.23 -32.90 8.00
C ILE A 68 7.97 -32.51 7.22
N ARG A 69 7.38 -31.34 7.50
CA ARG A 69 6.22 -30.82 6.73
C ARG A 69 6.57 -30.46 5.29
N SER A 70 7.79 -29.98 5.05
CA SER A 70 8.21 -29.49 3.73
C SER A 70 8.65 -30.61 2.78
N LEU A 71 9.03 -31.78 3.31
CA LEU A 71 9.56 -32.91 2.54
C LEU A 71 8.62 -34.11 2.45
N GLY A 72 7.42 -34.03 3.04
CA GLY A 72 6.35 -35.03 2.87
C GLY A 72 6.76 -36.48 3.15
N THR A 73 7.70 -36.73 4.06
CA THR A 73 8.27 -38.06 4.33
C THR A 73 8.37 -38.34 5.82
N ASP A 74 8.09 -39.59 6.20
CA ASP A 74 7.97 -40.03 7.59
C ASP A 74 9.31 -39.97 8.34
N ALA A 75 9.26 -39.57 9.61
CA ALA A 75 10.40 -39.17 10.44
C ALA A 75 11.46 -40.27 10.74
N LYS A 76 11.34 -41.47 10.17
CA LYS A 76 12.26 -42.60 10.39
C LYS A 76 13.38 -42.72 9.35
N ASP A 77 13.29 -42.07 8.19
CA ASP A 77 14.32 -42.20 7.13
C ASP A 77 15.47 -41.17 7.24
N VAL A 78 15.34 -40.17 8.11
CA VAL A 78 16.37 -39.11 8.29
C VAL A 78 17.57 -39.59 9.12
N GLU A 79 17.43 -40.65 9.92
CA GLU A 79 18.52 -41.17 10.77
C GLU A 79 19.46 -42.16 10.06
N LEU A 80 19.15 -42.65 8.86
CA LEU A 80 20.03 -43.56 8.11
C LEU A 80 20.89 -42.90 7.02
N ALA A 81 20.61 -41.67 6.62
CA ALA A 81 21.41 -40.97 5.59
C ALA A 81 22.64 -40.24 6.15
N GLY A 82 22.85 -40.25 7.47
CA GLY A 82 23.97 -39.57 8.14
C GLY A 82 25.29 -40.36 8.14
N SER A 83 25.32 -41.58 7.59
CA SER A 83 26.51 -42.43 7.69
C SER A 83 26.64 -43.38 6.49
N ASN A 84 26.74 -42.85 5.27
CA ASN A 84 27.47 -43.45 4.13
C ASN A 84 27.18 -42.67 2.83
N ALA A 85 27.92 -41.60 2.57
CA ALA A 85 27.99 -41.00 1.24
C ALA A 85 29.34 -40.30 0.99
N MET A 86 30.44 -40.96 1.37
CA MET A 86 31.73 -40.77 0.72
C MET A 86 31.88 -41.91 -0.29
N ARG A 87 31.48 -41.67 -1.55
CA ARG A 87 31.97 -42.29 -2.80
C ARG A 87 30.94 -42.08 -3.91
N HIS A 88 31.41 -41.53 -5.02
CA HIS A 88 30.72 -41.19 -6.27
C HIS A 88 30.25 -39.73 -6.39
N VAL A 89 31.13 -38.94 -7.01
CA VAL A 89 30.86 -37.63 -7.61
C VAL A 89 30.37 -37.86 -9.04
N PRO A 90 29.13 -37.50 -9.42
CA PRO A 90 28.78 -37.27 -10.82
C PRO A 90 29.24 -35.87 -11.24
N SER A 91 29.55 -35.74 -12.53
CA SER A 91 30.19 -34.59 -13.16
C SER A 91 29.43 -33.26 -13.01
N VAL A 92 30.20 -32.18 -13.11
CA VAL A 92 29.85 -30.74 -13.02
C VAL A 92 28.72 -30.30 -13.97
N ALA A 93 28.27 -31.15 -14.90
CA ALA A 93 27.13 -30.88 -15.77
C ALA A 93 25.77 -30.97 -15.06
N THR A 94 25.66 -31.68 -13.93
CA THR A 94 24.37 -31.88 -13.23
C THR A 94 24.08 -30.78 -12.19
N ALA A 95 25.06 -29.95 -11.85
CA ALA A 95 24.90 -28.85 -10.90
C ALA A 95 24.35 -27.56 -11.54
N ILE A 96 24.37 -27.47 -12.89
CA ILE A 96 23.82 -26.31 -13.61
C ILE A 96 22.29 -26.43 -13.73
N ASP A 97 21.72 -27.63 -13.69
CA ASP A 97 20.26 -27.84 -13.69
C ASP A 97 19.59 -27.68 -12.32
N MET A 98 20.32 -27.80 -11.20
CA MET A 98 19.79 -27.50 -9.85
C MET A 98 19.87 -26.02 -9.46
N GLY A 99 20.54 -25.18 -10.27
CA GLY A 99 20.65 -23.74 -10.08
C GLY A 99 19.55 -22.92 -10.79
N CYS A 100 18.71 -23.57 -11.59
CA CYS A 100 17.55 -22.98 -12.24
C CYS A 100 16.25 -23.52 -11.63
N LEU A 101 16.13 -23.51 -10.30
CA LEU A 101 14.81 -23.39 -9.68
C LEU A 101 14.37 -21.94 -9.88
N VAL A 102 13.90 -21.67 -11.10
CA VAL A 102 12.79 -20.75 -11.32
C VAL A 102 11.79 -21.09 -10.23
N PHE A 103 11.58 -20.17 -9.28
CA PHE A 103 10.43 -20.23 -8.40
C PHE A 103 9.20 -20.13 -9.30
N SER A 104 8.79 -21.25 -9.89
CA SER A 104 7.43 -21.43 -10.33
C SER A 104 6.61 -21.38 -9.06
N CYS A 105 5.91 -20.26 -8.86
CA CYS A 105 4.82 -20.17 -7.89
C CYS A 105 4.00 -21.47 -8.00
N SER A 106 3.99 -22.23 -6.90
CA SER A 106 3.09 -23.37 -6.77
C SER A 106 1.66 -22.90 -7.03
N PRO A 107 0.83 -23.63 -7.79
CA PRO A 107 -0.56 -23.25 -8.07
C PRO A 107 -1.50 -23.28 -6.84
N GLU A 108 -0.99 -23.50 -5.63
CA GLU A 108 -1.78 -23.74 -4.41
C GLU A 108 -1.65 -22.66 -3.33
N ASP A 109 -0.77 -21.67 -3.49
CA ASP A 109 -0.87 -20.42 -2.73
C ASP A 109 -1.96 -19.54 -3.39
N LYS A 110 -3.22 -19.87 -3.11
CA LYS A 110 -4.29 -18.86 -3.27
C LYS A 110 -4.09 -17.82 -2.18
N GLU A 111 -3.09 -16.95 -2.37
CA GLU A 111 -3.08 -15.63 -1.76
C GLU A 111 -4.50 -15.07 -2.02
N LEU A 112 -5.24 -14.80 -0.95
CA LEU A 112 -6.57 -14.23 -1.08
C LEU A 112 -6.36 -12.89 -1.78
N ASP A 113 -6.63 -12.84 -3.08
CA ASP A 113 -6.48 -11.63 -3.85
C ASP A 113 -7.52 -10.63 -3.35
N LEU A 114 -7.09 -9.81 -2.40
CA LEU A 114 -7.90 -8.78 -1.75
C LEU A 114 -8.41 -7.73 -2.74
N LEU A 115 -7.78 -7.66 -3.91
CA LEU A 115 -8.20 -6.82 -5.01
C LEU A 115 -9.02 -7.59 -6.06
N ALA A 116 -9.28 -8.89 -5.90
CA ALA A 116 -10.08 -9.68 -6.82
C ALA A 116 -11.49 -9.11 -6.97
N ASP A 117 -12.10 -8.70 -5.85
CA ASP A 117 -13.40 -8.02 -5.86
C ASP A 117 -13.34 -6.71 -6.65
N TYR A 118 -12.15 -6.12 -6.81
CA TYR A 118 -11.88 -4.86 -7.51
C TYR A 118 -11.33 -5.07 -8.94
N ARG A 119 -11.03 -6.31 -9.34
CA ARG A 119 -10.69 -6.60 -10.73
C ARG A 119 -11.96 -6.48 -11.59
N PRO A 120 -11.87 -5.86 -12.78
CA PRO A 120 -12.94 -5.96 -13.76
C PRO A 120 -13.20 -7.44 -14.07
N THR A 121 -14.41 -7.93 -13.80
CA THR A 121 -14.79 -9.31 -14.07
C THR A 121 -14.86 -9.52 -15.58
N ASN A 122 -14.05 -10.45 -16.07
CA ASN A 122 -13.86 -10.89 -17.47
C ASN A 122 -12.79 -10.11 -18.26
N VAL A 123 -11.79 -10.85 -18.73
CA VAL A 123 -10.77 -10.43 -19.69
C VAL A 123 -11.46 -10.01 -20.99
N LEU A 124 -11.69 -8.70 -21.13
CA LEU A 124 -11.98 -8.00 -22.36
C LEU A 124 -11.08 -6.75 -22.41
N PRO A 125 -10.76 -6.24 -23.62
CA PRO A 125 -9.76 -5.18 -23.84
C PRO A 125 -10.13 -3.90 -23.06
N PRO A 126 -9.17 -2.98 -22.84
CA PRO A 126 -9.15 -2.08 -21.68
C PRO A 126 -10.50 -1.35 -21.50
N PRO A 127 -11.12 -1.39 -20.32
CA PRO A 127 -12.54 -1.08 -20.21
C PRO A 127 -12.75 0.42 -20.06
N MET A 128 -13.24 1.06 -21.13
CA MET A 128 -14.13 2.22 -21.01
C MET A 128 -15.54 1.82 -20.50
N GLY A 129 -15.75 0.56 -20.10
CA GLY A 129 -17.06 -0.04 -19.83
C GLY A 129 -17.39 -0.39 -18.36
N ASP A 130 -16.43 -0.37 -17.43
CA ASP A 130 -16.70 -0.66 -16.01
C ASP A 130 -17.36 0.56 -15.38
N LEU A 131 -18.55 0.42 -14.79
CA LEU A 131 -19.31 1.54 -14.20
C LEU A 131 -18.52 2.30 -13.12
N ALA A 132 -17.61 1.65 -12.38
CA ALA A 132 -16.78 2.30 -11.37
C ALA A 132 -15.63 3.09 -12.00
N ILE A 133 -15.04 2.54 -13.07
CA ILE A 133 -14.08 3.27 -13.89
C ILE A 133 -14.81 4.40 -14.61
N GLN A 134 -15.97 4.19 -15.21
CA GLN A 134 -16.80 5.21 -15.83
C GLN A 134 -17.21 6.30 -14.85
N HIS A 135 -17.52 5.98 -13.59
CA HIS A 135 -17.83 6.99 -12.59
C HIS A 135 -16.57 7.78 -12.16
N LEU A 136 -15.41 7.13 -12.07
CA LEU A 136 -14.12 7.83 -11.97
C LEU A 136 -13.93 8.74 -13.20
N LEU A 137 -14.11 8.20 -14.40
CA LEU A 137 -13.97 8.90 -15.67
C LEU A 137 -14.96 10.09 -15.79
N SER A 138 -16.21 9.95 -15.34
CA SER A 138 -17.33 10.88 -15.52
C SER A 138 -17.49 11.90 -14.40
N SER A 139 -17.18 11.55 -13.14
CA SER A 139 -16.93 12.56 -12.09
C SER A 139 -15.76 13.48 -12.45
N MET A 140 -14.95 13.07 -13.41
CA MET A 140 -13.83 13.78 -14.02
C MET A 140 -14.15 14.29 -15.46
N GLU A 141 -15.42 14.31 -15.88
CA GLU A 141 -15.93 14.89 -17.15
C GLU A 141 -16.55 16.29 -16.97
N SER A 142 -16.76 16.75 -15.75
CA SER A 142 -17.11 18.13 -15.44
C SER A 142 -15.87 19.02 -15.53
N ASP A 143 -15.40 19.32 -16.74
CA ASP A 143 -14.86 20.62 -17.16
C ASP A 143 -14.35 20.54 -18.61
N ASP A 144 -14.74 21.55 -19.40
CA ASP A 144 -14.62 21.69 -20.84
C ASP A 144 -13.34 21.11 -21.49
N VAL A 145 -13.56 20.33 -22.56
CA VAL A 145 -12.59 19.67 -23.47
C VAL A 145 -11.60 20.65 -24.16
N LYS A 146 -11.65 21.96 -23.85
CA LYS A 146 -10.78 23.00 -24.41
C LYS A 146 -9.94 23.81 -23.41
N LEU A 147 -9.98 23.54 -22.10
CA LEU A 147 -9.14 24.26 -21.13
C LEU A 147 -7.76 23.59 -20.91
N LEU A 148 -6.74 24.26 -21.47
CA LEU A 148 -5.43 24.56 -20.86
C LEU A 148 -4.40 23.41 -20.73
N GLU A 149 -3.58 23.22 -21.76
CA GLU A 149 -2.15 23.10 -21.48
C GLU A 149 -1.71 24.42 -20.82
N ILE A 150 -1.23 24.37 -19.58
CA ILE A 150 -0.79 25.58 -18.88
C ILE A 150 0.48 26.07 -19.61
N PRO A 151 0.48 27.28 -20.21
CA PRO A 151 1.62 27.73 -20.99
C PRO A 151 2.91 27.72 -20.18
N GLU A 152 3.99 27.23 -20.80
CA GLU A 152 5.32 27.31 -20.21
C GLU A 152 5.70 28.78 -19.97
N SER A 153 6.06 29.11 -18.73
CA SER A 153 6.48 30.45 -18.34
C SER A 153 7.53 30.38 -17.24
N LYS A 154 8.33 31.44 -17.08
CA LYS A 154 9.29 31.53 -15.97
C LYS A 154 8.59 31.41 -14.61
N SER A 155 7.43 32.03 -14.46
CA SER A 155 6.63 31.98 -13.23
C SER A 155 6.14 30.56 -12.93
N ARG A 156 5.58 29.86 -13.94
CA ARG A 156 5.16 28.46 -13.80
C ARG A 156 6.33 27.57 -13.40
N ARG A 157 7.47 27.67 -14.10
CA ARG A 157 8.66 26.86 -13.79
C ARG A 157 9.15 27.08 -12.37
N MET A 158 9.20 28.34 -11.91
CA MET A 158 9.64 28.64 -10.54
C MET A 158 8.65 28.12 -9.49
N LEU A 159 7.35 28.20 -9.77
CA LEU A 159 6.32 27.61 -8.93
C LEU A 159 6.47 26.09 -8.85
N GLU A 160 6.56 25.38 -9.98
CA GLU A 160 6.69 23.92 -10.02
C GLU A 160 7.95 23.44 -9.29
N LEU A 161 9.09 24.14 -9.43
CA LEU A 161 10.31 23.85 -8.68
C LEU A 161 10.10 24.00 -7.16
N ARG A 162 9.44 25.08 -6.72
CA ARG A 162 9.08 25.27 -5.30
C ARG A 162 8.16 24.15 -4.80
N LEU A 163 7.16 23.77 -5.60
CA LEU A 163 6.21 22.72 -5.25
C LEU A 163 6.89 21.34 -5.18
N GLN A 164 7.82 21.05 -6.08
CA GLN A 164 8.62 19.83 -6.05
C GLN A 164 9.53 19.77 -4.81
N GLN A 165 10.22 20.87 -4.49
CA GLN A 165 11.01 20.97 -3.26
C GLN A 165 10.14 20.77 -2.02
N ASN A 166 8.97 21.41 -1.97
CA ASN A 166 8.01 21.24 -0.88
C ASN A 166 7.55 19.78 -0.73
N PHE A 167 7.28 19.09 -1.85
CA PHE A 167 6.90 17.68 -1.82
C PHE A 167 7.99 16.82 -1.17
N ILE A 168 9.23 17.00 -1.63
CA ILE A 168 10.38 16.23 -1.17
C ILE A 168 10.66 16.51 0.31
N GLU A 169 10.71 17.77 0.73
CA GLU A 169 11.11 18.14 2.09
C GLU A 169 10.02 17.93 3.14
N LYS A 170 8.75 18.20 2.79
CA LYS A 170 7.65 18.23 3.75
C LYS A 170 6.71 17.05 3.61
N ILE A 171 6.19 16.82 2.40
CA ILE A 171 5.09 15.87 2.20
C ILE A 171 5.59 14.43 2.29
N SER A 172 6.71 14.11 1.65
CA SER A 172 7.26 12.75 1.58
C SER A 172 7.52 12.10 2.95
N GLN A 173 7.62 12.91 4.01
CA GLN A 173 7.86 12.47 5.38
C GLN A 173 6.56 12.13 6.16
N THR A 174 5.41 12.57 5.65
CA THR A 174 4.13 12.58 6.38
C THR A 174 3.07 11.62 5.81
N LEU A 175 3.39 10.95 4.70
CA LEU A 175 2.48 10.01 4.06
C LEU A 175 2.39 8.68 4.84
N SER A 176 1.37 7.89 4.53
CA SER A 176 1.15 6.57 5.15
C SER A 176 2.41 5.70 5.06
N ALA A 177 2.73 5.03 6.17
CA ALA A 177 3.91 4.21 6.38
C ALA A 177 5.29 4.90 6.25
N CYS A 178 5.38 6.23 6.10
CA CYS A 178 6.67 6.96 6.03
C CYS A 178 7.49 6.96 7.33
N HIS A 179 7.04 6.33 8.41
CA HIS A 179 7.92 6.02 9.54
C HIS A 179 8.94 4.91 9.18
N GLN A 180 8.70 4.16 8.11
CA GLN A 180 9.63 3.18 7.57
C GLN A 180 10.58 3.80 6.54
N PRO A 181 11.91 3.57 6.66
CA PRO A 181 12.90 4.17 5.78
C PRO A 181 12.68 3.88 4.29
N LYS A 182 12.24 2.66 3.94
CA LYS A 182 11.99 2.26 2.54
C LYS A 182 10.85 3.06 1.90
N VAL A 183 9.76 3.29 2.64
CA VAL A 183 8.62 4.09 2.18
C VAL A 183 9.00 5.57 2.07
N ARG A 184 9.79 6.09 3.02
CA ARG A 184 10.34 7.46 2.88
C ARG A 184 11.21 7.61 1.65
N HIS A 185 12.07 6.62 1.38
CA HIS A 185 12.91 6.63 0.19
C HIS A 185 12.07 6.60 -1.08
N ALA A 186 11.03 5.77 -1.12
CA ALA A 186 10.09 5.74 -2.23
C ALA A 186 9.51 7.13 -2.53
N TRP A 187 8.92 7.78 -1.53
CA TRP A 187 8.29 9.10 -1.71
C TRP A 187 9.28 10.26 -1.86
N GLY A 188 10.42 10.21 -1.20
CA GLY A 188 11.41 11.30 -1.20
C GLY A 188 12.39 11.26 -2.36
N VAL A 189 12.57 10.09 -3.00
CA VAL A 189 13.60 9.88 -4.04
C VAL A 189 13.02 9.24 -5.29
N GLU A 190 12.37 8.08 -5.18
CA GLU A 190 11.94 7.33 -6.37
C GLU A 190 10.79 7.99 -7.11
N VAL A 191 9.77 8.44 -6.39
CA VAL A 191 8.59 9.10 -6.94
C VAL A 191 8.95 10.44 -7.61
N PRO A 192 9.75 11.34 -7.00
CA PRO A 192 10.21 12.55 -7.67
C PRO A 192 11.03 12.30 -8.95
N LYS A 193 11.88 11.27 -8.98
CA LYS A 193 12.60 10.89 -10.20
C LYS A 193 11.65 10.42 -11.28
N MET A 194 10.67 9.60 -10.91
CA MET A 194 9.66 9.06 -11.83
C MET A 194 8.76 10.15 -12.41
N ALA A 195 8.43 11.17 -11.62
CA ALA A 195 7.66 12.32 -12.05
C ALA A 195 8.29 13.09 -13.22
N LEU A 196 9.62 13.06 -13.36
CA LEU A 196 10.29 13.72 -14.48
C LEU A 196 9.99 13.10 -15.85
N THR A 197 9.47 11.87 -15.88
CA THR A 197 9.12 11.15 -17.11
C THR A 197 7.64 10.77 -17.20
N HIS A 198 6.86 11.03 -16.14
CA HIS A 198 5.46 10.62 -16.05
C HIS A 198 4.58 11.77 -15.52
N ASP A 199 3.92 12.47 -16.45
CA ASP A 199 3.07 13.64 -16.16
C ASP A 199 1.98 13.38 -15.10
N ASN A 200 1.40 12.18 -15.09
CA ASN A 200 0.38 11.79 -14.11
C ASN A 200 0.93 11.82 -12.68
N VAL A 201 2.17 11.38 -12.48
CA VAL A 201 2.86 11.43 -11.18
C VAL A 201 3.25 12.88 -10.86
N LEU A 202 3.83 13.59 -11.83
CA LEU A 202 4.26 14.99 -11.66
C LEU A 202 3.11 15.88 -11.22
N TYR A 203 2.02 15.92 -11.98
CA TYR A 203 0.89 16.78 -11.67
C TYR A 203 0.20 16.35 -10.37
N GLY A 204 0.16 15.05 -10.05
CA GLY A 204 -0.34 14.56 -8.76
C GLY A 204 0.49 15.09 -7.58
N MET A 205 1.82 15.03 -7.69
CA MET A 205 2.73 15.59 -6.68
C MET A 205 2.55 17.10 -6.52
N LEU A 206 2.46 17.84 -7.64
CA LEU A 206 2.30 19.29 -7.63
C LEU A 206 0.96 19.71 -7.02
N ALA A 207 -0.14 19.04 -7.40
CA ALA A 207 -1.46 19.29 -6.83
C ALA A 207 -1.50 19.05 -5.32
N LEU A 208 -0.84 17.98 -4.85
CA LEU A 208 -0.76 17.67 -3.42
C LEU A 208 0.13 18.68 -2.67
N SER A 209 1.21 19.15 -3.30
CA SER A 209 2.03 20.25 -2.77
C SER A 209 1.26 21.55 -2.63
N ILE A 210 0.43 21.90 -3.60
CA ILE A 210 -0.42 23.09 -3.49
C ILE A 210 -1.47 22.91 -2.39
N LEU A 211 -2.07 21.71 -2.28
CA LEU A 211 -3.01 21.40 -1.19
C LEU A 211 -2.36 21.61 0.19
N TYR A 212 -1.12 21.16 0.35
CA TYR A 212 -0.35 21.40 1.57
C TYR A 212 -0.17 22.90 1.85
N LEU A 213 0.24 23.70 0.86
CA LEU A 213 0.39 25.15 1.02
C LEU A 213 -0.92 25.84 1.40
N LEU A 214 -2.04 25.42 0.79
CA LEU A 214 -3.38 25.95 1.09
C LEU A 214 -3.83 25.70 2.53
N LYS A 215 -3.21 24.76 3.27
CA LYS A 215 -3.47 24.61 4.72
C LYS A 215 -2.93 25.79 5.54
N PHE A 216 -1.90 26.47 5.05
CA PHE A 216 -1.31 27.64 5.70
C PHE A 216 -1.79 28.94 5.04
N GLU A 217 -2.27 28.89 3.80
CA GLU A 217 -2.76 30.02 3.02
C GLU A 217 -4.18 29.77 2.45
N PRO A 218 -5.20 29.50 3.29
CA PRO A 218 -6.51 29.01 2.82
C PRO A 218 -7.28 29.99 1.92
N ASN A 219 -6.99 31.29 2.03
CA ASN A 219 -7.66 32.34 1.25
C ASN A 219 -6.91 32.70 -0.05
N ASN A 220 -5.83 31.99 -0.37
CA ASN A 220 -5.04 32.27 -1.58
C ASN A 220 -5.77 31.75 -2.83
N GLN A 221 -6.53 32.64 -3.47
CA GLN A 221 -7.34 32.34 -4.65
C GLN A 221 -6.49 31.82 -5.83
N GLU A 222 -5.27 32.34 -6.00
CA GLU A 222 -4.37 31.89 -7.06
C GLU A 222 -3.96 30.43 -6.85
N LEU A 223 -3.60 30.05 -5.62
CA LEU A 223 -3.29 28.65 -5.30
C LEU A 223 -4.50 27.74 -5.42
N LEU A 224 -5.71 28.20 -5.08
CA LEU A 224 -6.94 27.42 -5.26
C LEU A 224 -7.18 27.07 -6.74
N VAL A 225 -7.14 28.07 -7.62
CA VAL A 225 -7.32 27.89 -9.08
C VAL A 225 -6.19 27.04 -9.67
N THR A 226 -4.95 27.30 -9.24
CA THR A 226 -3.78 26.54 -9.71
C THR A 226 -3.87 25.08 -9.27
N ARG A 227 -4.32 24.81 -8.04
CA ARG A 227 -4.56 23.45 -7.57
C ARG A 227 -5.60 22.73 -8.41
N GLN A 228 -6.74 23.36 -8.68
CA GLN A 228 -7.80 22.76 -9.50
C GLN A 228 -7.24 22.39 -10.88
N SER A 229 -6.42 23.26 -11.47
CA SER A 229 -5.75 23.01 -12.75
C SER A 229 -4.83 21.79 -12.71
N TYR A 230 -3.88 21.72 -11.75
CA TYR A 230 -2.96 20.58 -11.66
C TYR A 230 -3.66 19.29 -11.26
N ARG A 231 -4.70 19.34 -10.42
CA ARG A 231 -5.51 18.17 -10.08
C ARG A 231 -6.24 17.64 -11.32
N GLY A 232 -6.86 18.52 -12.11
CA GLY A 232 -7.48 18.15 -13.38
C GLY A 232 -6.50 17.52 -14.37
N LEU A 233 -5.30 18.12 -14.52
CA LEU A 233 -4.22 17.57 -15.35
C LEU A 233 -3.73 16.21 -14.84
N ALA A 234 -3.52 16.04 -13.54
CA ALA A 234 -3.10 14.78 -12.93
C ALA A 234 -4.10 13.67 -13.23
N LEU A 235 -5.38 13.94 -13.01
CA LEU A 235 -6.49 13.03 -13.25
C LEU A 235 -6.61 12.68 -14.74
N ARG A 236 -6.49 13.66 -15.65
CA ARG A 236 -6.48 13.42 -17.10
C ARG A 236 -5.30 12.56 -17.55
N LYS A 237 -4.08 12.90 -17.14
CA LYS A 237 -2.87 12.16 -17.51
C LYS A 237 -2.87 10.78 -16.89
N HIS A 238 -3.42 10.62 -15.69
CA HIS A 238 -3.56 9.32 -15.05
C HIS A 238 -4.49 8.40 -15.85
N ARG A 239 -5.64 8.89 -16.32
CA ARG A 239 -6.53 8.12 -17.22
C ARG A 239 -5.81 7.65 -18.49
N GLN A 240 -5.04 8.54 -19.12
CA GLN A 240 -4.27 8.21 -20.31
C GLN A 240 -3.20 7.13 -20.01
N ALA A 241 -2.50 7.26 -18.88
CA ALA A 241 -1.50 6.30 -18.43
C ALA A 241 -2.13 4.92 -18.11
N VAL A 242 -3.33 4.89 -17.52
CA VAL A 242 -4.08 3.65 -17.27
C VAL A 242 -4.52 2.99 -18.57
N ALA A 243 -5.00 3.77 -19.56
CA ALA A 243 -5.42 3.24 -20.86
C ALA A 243 -4.26 2.62 -21.65
N LEU A 244 -3.04 3.13 -21.46
CA LEU A 244 -1.81 2.67 -22.11
C LEU A 244 -0.91 1.86 -21.15
N LEU A 245 -1.50 1.31 -20.08
CA LEU A 245 -0.76 0.61 -19.04
C LEU A 245 0.08 -0.54 -19.61
N SER A 246 1.38 -0.48 -19.35
CA SER A 246 2.35 -1.53 -19.66
C SER A 246 3.12 -1.91 -18.41
N SER A 247 3.95 -2.95 -18.51
CA SER A 247 4.87 -3.33 -17.43
C SER A 247 5.89 -2.24 -17.08
N GLU A 248 6.22 -1.36 -18.03
CA GLU A 248 7.19 -0.27 -17.83
C GLU A 248 6.56 0.91 -17.06
N THR A 249 5.25 1.15 -17.26
CA THR A 249 4.52 2.26 -16.64
C THR A 249 3.75 1.86 -15.38
N ALA A 250 3.74 0.57 -15.04
CA ALA A 250 2.97 0.03 -13.92
C ALA A 250 3.27 0.74 -12.59
N ASP A 251 4.56 0.93 -12.26
CA ASP A 251 4.96 1.66 -11.06
C ASP A 251 4.41 3.09 -11.05
N ALA A 252 4.52 3.82 -12.16
CA ALA A 252 4.03 5.20 -12.27
C ALA A 252 2.51 5.30 -12.14
N VAL A 253 1.79 4.33 -12.70
CA VAL A 253 0.34 4.23 -12.55
C VAL A 253 -0.01 3.97 -11.08
N CYS A 254 0.64 3.02 -10.41
CA CYS A 254 0.38 2.73 -8.99
C CYS A 254 0.65 3.92 -8.06
N TYR A 255 1.78 4.63 -8.25
CA TYR A 255 2.09 5.81 -7.45
C TYR A 255 1.11 6.96 -7.70
N ALA A 256 0.70 7.18 -8.96
CA ALA A 256 -0.32 8.17 -9.27
C ALA A 256 -1.69 7.81 -8.63
N SER A 257 -2.11 6.54 -8.68
CA SER A 257 -3.34 6.08 -8.00
C SER A 257 -3.29 6.31 -6.49
N THR A 258 -2.10 6.14 -5.89
CA THR A 258 -1.88 6.37 -4.47
C THR A 258 -1.94 7.86 -4.14
N LEU A 259 -1.35 8.73 -4.97
CA LEU A 259 -1.45 10.19 -4.82
C LEU A 259 -2.90 10.67 -4.94
N VAL A 260 -3.67 10.15 -5.91
CA VAL A 260 -5.10 10.45 -6.07
C VAL A 260 -5.89 10.04 -4.83
N LEU A 261 -5.61 8.86 -4.28
CA LEU A 261 -6.26 8.38 -3.05
C LEU A 261 -5.96 9.31 -1.86
N ILE A 262 -4.70 9.71 -1.67
CA ILE A 262 -4.28 10.66 -0.61
C ILE A 262 -4.97 12.01 -0.78
N ASP A 263 -4.98 12.54 -2.01
CA ASP A 263 -5.62 13.83 -2.31
C ASP A 263 -7.13 13.77 -2.04
N ALA A 264 -7.80 12.68 -2.42
CA ALA A 264 -9.23 12.48 -2.17
C ALA A 264 -9.56 12.43 -0.67
N PHE A 265 -8.76 11.73 0.13
CA PHE A 265 -8.94 11.72 1.59
C PHE A 265 -8.68 13.10 2.19
N ALA A 266 -7.63 13.79 1.76
CA ALA A 266 -7.28 15.12 2.25
C ALA A 266 -8.40 16.16 2.00
N CYS A 267 -9.15 16.02 0.91
CA CYS A 267 -10.27 16.89 0.57
C CYS A 267 -11.48 16.74 1.50
N LEU A 268 -11.57 15.69 2.32
CA LEU A 268 -12.62 15.56 3.34
C LEU A 268 -12.56 16.71 4.36
N GLN A 269 -11.39 17.32 4.55
CA GLN A 269 -11.24 18.45 5.46
C GLN A 269 -12.02 19.69 5.03
N ASP A 270 -12.21 19.89 3.72
CA ASP A 270 -12.69 21.15 3.16
C ASP A 270 -14.06 21.02 2.47
N ARG A 271 -14.62 19.80 2.40
CA ARG A 271 -15.95 19.57 1.82
C ARG A 271 -17.07 20.25 2.63
N PRO A 272 -18.16 20.69 1.97
CA PRO A 272 -19.34 21.20 2.66
C PRO A 272 -20.05 20.08 3.43
N LEU A 273 -20.51 20.41 4.65
CA LEU A 273 -21.18 19.46 5.56
C LEU A 273 -22.59 19.90 5.97
N ASN A 274 -23.10 21.00 5.40
CA ASN A 274 -24.43 21.52 5.71
C ASN A 274 -25.20 21.71 4.38
N PRO A 275 -26.11 20.79 4.02
CA PRO A 275 -26.40 19.54 4.72
C PRO A 275 -25.26 18.53 4.60
N TRP A 276 -25.15 17.60 5.56
CA TRP A 276 -24.15 16.55 5.48
C TRP A 276 -24.52 15.57 4.37
N THR A 277 -23.51 15.19 3.60
CA THR A 277 -23.62 14.18 2.54
C THR A 277 -22.52 13.15 2.71
N PRO A 278 -22.79 11.85 2.42
CA PRO A 278 -21.77 10.82 2.47
C PRO A 278 -20.54 11.16 1.63
N PRO A 279 -19.33 10.76 2.07
CA PRO A 279 -18.08 11.08 1.41
C PRO A 279 -17.84 10.23 0.14
N MET A 280 -18.83 10.20 -0.77
CA MET A 280 -18.84 9.30 -1.93
C MET A 280 -17.70 9.57 -2.90
N GLU A 281 -17.29 10.83 -3.08
CA GLU A 281 -16.13 11.17 -3.92
C GLU A 281 -14.87 10.43 -3.43
N TRP A 282 -14.58 10.47 -2.13
CA TRP A 282 -13.44 9.76 -1.56
C TRP A 282 -13.56 8.24 -1.73
N ILE A 283 -14.72 7.67 -1.41
CA ILE A 283 -14.97 6.22 -1.53
C ILE A 283 -14.82 5.77 -2.99
N GLN A 284 -15.38 6.51 -3.95
CA GLN A 284 -15.32 6.17 -5.37
C GLN A 284 -13.91 6.34 -5.94
N MET A 285 -13.20 7.41 -5.58
CA MET A 285 -11.79 7.59 -5.95
C MET A 285 -10.94 6.44 -5.41
N ALA A 286 -11.18 6.01 -4.18
CA ALA A 286 -10.47 4.88 -3.60
C ALA A 286 -10.74 3.56 -4.34
N ARG A 287 -12.02 3.28 -4.67
CA ARG A 287 -12.39 2.11 -5.46
C ARG A 287 -11.75 2.11 -6.85
N GLY A 288 -11.73 3.27 -7.51
CA GLY A 288 -11.05 3.44 -8.80
C GLY A 288 -9.55 3.19 -8.69
N SER A 289 -8.89 3.77 -7.68
CA SER A 289 -7.48 3.50 -7.38
C SER A 289 -7.22 2.02 -7.11
N GLY A 290 -8.11 1.31 -6.40
CA GLY A 290 -7.98 -0.13 -6.14
C GLY A 290 -8.07 -0.98 -7.38
N SER A 291 -9.02 -0.65 -8.26
CA SER A 291 -9.17 -1.34 -9.55
C SER A 291 -7.94 -1.12 -10.43
N VAL A 292 -7.43 0.10 -10.47
CA VAL A 292 -6.20 0.45 -11.21
C VAL A 292 -4.98 -0.26 -10.63
N LEU A 293 -4.83 -0.25 -9.29
CA LEU A 293 -3.74 -0.96 -8.63
C LEU A 293 -3.79 -2.45 -8.99
N ALA A 294 -4.95 -3.10 -8.88
CA ALA A 294 -5.11 -4.53 -9.21
C ALA A 294 -4.58 -4.86 -10.61
N VAL A 295 -5.02 -4.11 -11.62
CA VAL A 295 -4.60 -4.31 -13.01
C VAL A 295 -3.12 -3.96 -13.21
N ALA A 296 -2.61 -2.93 -12.54
CA ALA A 296 -1.20 -2.56 -12.62
C ALA A 296 -0.29 -3.61 -11.96
N TYR A 297 -0.70 -4.22 -10.84
CA TYR A 297 0.01 -5.32 -10.19
C TYR A 297 0.16 -6.51 -11.13
N ASP A 298 -0.89 -6.87 -11.89
CA ASP A 298 -0.84 -7.95 -12.88
C ASP A 298 0.13 -7.67 -14.05
N ARG A 299 0.50 -6.40 -14.27
CA ARG A 299 1.45 -5.99 -15.32
C ARG A 299 2.89 -5.93 -14.82
N ILE A 300 3.15 -6.15 -13.53
CA ILE A 300 4.51 -6.13 -12.99
C ILE A 300 5.25 -7.40 -13.45
N ASN A 301 6.30 -7.22 -14.26
CA ASN A 301 7.11 -8.34 -14.74
C ASN A 301 7.98 -8.97 -13.65
N ASN A 302 8.47 -8.16 -12.70
CA ASN A 302 9.39 -8.60 -11.66
C ASN A 302 9.15 -7.81 -10.38
N PHE A 303 8.55 -8.47 -9.39
CA PHE A 303 8.24 -7.88 -8.08
C PHE A 303 9.49 -7.51 -7.27
N GLN A 304 10.64 -8.17 -7.47
CA GLN A 304 11.88 -7.81 -6.78
C GLN A 304 12.40 -6.44 -7.21
N THR A 305 12.11 -6.01 -8.44
CA THR A 305 12.57 -4.72 -8.99
C THR A 305 11.50 -3.62 -9.00
N ALA A 306 10.23 -3.99 -8.85
CA ALA A 306 9.12 -3.05 -8.92
C ALA A 306 9.14 -2.08 -7.73
N LYS A 307 9.15 -0.78 -8.04
CA LYS A 307 9.31 0.27 -7.01
C LYS A 307 8.09 0.35 -6.11
N ILE A 308 6.90 -0.01 -6.58
CA ILE A 308 5.67 -0.02 -5.79
C ILE A 308 5.73 -1.02 -4.63
N MET A 309 6.57 -2.06 -4.71
CA MET A 309 6.72 -3.04 -3.63
C MET A 309 7.30 -2.41 -2.35
N LEU A 310 7.98 -1.26 -2.44
CA LEU A 310 8.40 -0.48 -1.28
C LEU A 310 7.22 -0.02 -0.41
N LEU A 311 6.04 0.21 -1.00
CA LEU A 311 4.80 0.55 -0.31
C LEU A 311 4.00 -0.71 0.06
N SER A 312 3.93 -1.67 -0.87
CA SER A 312 3.15 -2.90 -0.67
C SER A 312 3.64 -3.71 0.53
N GLU A 313 4.96 -3.96 0.57
CA GLU A 313 5.62 -4.76 1.62
C GLU A 313 5.91 -3.97 2.90
N ALA A 314 5.55 -2.69 2.95
CA ALA A 314 5.71 -1.90 4.17
C ALA A 314 4.78 -2.44 5.27
N GLU A 315 5.23 -2.44 6.52
CA GLU A 315 4.35 -2.80 7.63
C GLU A 315 3.26 -1.72 7.86
N PRO A 316 2.06 -2.08 8.34
CA PRO A 316 1.55 -3.44 8.41
C PRO A 316 1.34 -4.03 7.01
N LYS A 317 1.60 -5.32 6.87
CA LYS A 317 1.20 -6.11 5.71
C LYS A 317 -0.33 -6.17 5.64
N LEU A 318 -0.88 -5.78 4.49
CA LEU A 318 -2.32 -5.72 4.26
C LEU A 318 -2.81 -6.78 3.25
N HIS A 319 -1.99 -7.78 2.91
CA HIS A 319 -2.38 -8.88 2.02
C HIS A 319 -3.05 -10.06 2.75
N ASP A 320 -2.92 -10.14 4.08
CA ASP A 320 -3.59 -11.18 4.87
C ASP A 320 -5.05 -10.80 5.13
N GLY A 321 -5.90 -11.08 4.13
CA GLY A 321 -7.33 -10.85 4.21
C GLY A 321 -8.02 -11.56 5.38
N PRO A 322 -7.77 -12.86 5.63
CA PRO A 322 -8.30 -13.56 6.79
C PRO A 322 -8.00 -12.85 8.12
N ALA A 323 -6.79 -12.32 8.30
CA ALA A 323 -6.46 -11.56 9.50
C ALA A 323 -7.15 -10.17 9.54
N LEU A 324 -7.19 -9.46 8.40
CA LEU A 324 -7.82 -8.14 8.31
C LEU A 324 -9.33 -8.19 8.60
N PHE A 325 -10.00 -9.24 8.15
CA PHE A 325 -11.45 -9.42 8.26
C PHE A 325 -11.84 -10.53 9.23
N ALA A 326 -10.98 -10.87 10.19
CA ALA A 326 -11.27 -11.88 11.20
C ALA A 326 -12.48 -11.48 12.06
N ASP A 327 -13.35 -12.44 12.35
CA ASP A 327 -14.56 -12.21 13.15
C ASP A 327 -14.26 -11.73 14.57
N ASP A 328 -13.15 -12.16 15.14
CA ASP A 328 -12.73 -11.75 16.48
C ASP A 328 -12.43 -10.25 16.57
N ASN A 329 -12.15 -9.59 15.44
CA ASN A 329 -11.85 -8.16 15.40
C ASN A 329 -13.07 -7.31 15.80
N ARG A 330 -14.31 -7.74 15.47
CA ARG A 330 -15.53 -6.96 15.74
C ARG A 330 -16.09 -7.13 17.14
N ARG A 331 -15.50 -7.95 18.02
CA ARG A 331 -16.07 -8.29 19.34
C ARG A 331 -16.55 -7.08 20.16
N ARG A 332 -15.81 -5.96 20.13
CA ARG A 332 -16.17 -4.73 20.86
C ARG A 332 -17.23 -3.87 20.16
N LEU A 333 -17.58 -4.21 18.93
CA LEU A 333 -18.52 -3.51 18.05
C LEU A 333 -19.78 -4.34 17.76
N GLU A 334 -19.92 -5.56 18.30
CA GLU A 334 -21.08 -6.43 18.09
C GLU A 334 -22.41 -5.79 18.48
N HIS A 335 -22.40 -4.91 19.48
CA HIS A 335 -23.57 -4.14 19.89
C HIS A 335 -24.16 -3.29 18.75
N LEU A 336 -23.34 -2.90 17.76
CA LEU A 336 -23.79 -2.18 16.56
C LEU A 336 -24.57 -3.06 15.58
N LEU A 337 -24.48 -4.38 15.70
CA LEU A 337 -25.29 -5.35 14.94
C LEU A 337 -26.54 -5.76 15.73
N ALA A 338 -26.42 -5.94 17.04
CA ALA A 338 -27.50 -6.40 17.91
C ALA A 338 -28.63 -5.37 18.13
N TYR A 339 -28.41 -4.11 17.76
CA TYR A 339 -29.42 -3.06 17.88
C TYR A 339 -30.59 -3.35 16.91
N ASP A 340 -31.72 -3.83 17.42
CA ASP A 340 -32.88 -4.23 16.62
C ASP A 340 -33.84 -3.05 16.44
N LEU A 341 -34.08 -2.68 15.18
CA LEU A 341 -35.09 -1.71 14.80
C LEU A 341 -35.95 -2.33 13.70
N SER A 342 -37.24 -2.46 13.99
CA SER A 342 -38.24 -3.15 13.17
C SER A 342 -38.37 -2.67 11.71
N SER A 343 -37.73 -1.57 11.33
CA SER A 343 -37.80 -0.94 10.01
C SER A 343 -36.60 -1.22 9.09
N GLU A 344 -35.51 -1.81 9.57
CA GLU A 344 -34.34 -2.10 8.73
C GLU A 344 -34.48 -3.45 8.01
N VAL A 345 -34.27 -3.46 6.69
CA VAL A 345 -34.17 -4.70 5.92
C VAL A 345 -32.88 -5.42 6.33
N TRP A 346 -33.02 -6.59 6.94
CA TRP A 346 -31.90 -7.35 7.50
C TRP A 346 -31.76 -8.72 6.81
N ASP A 347 -31.32 -8.70 5.56
CA ASP A 347 -30.97 -9.92 4.83
C ASP A 347 -29.50 -10.33 5.08
N GLU A 348 -29.15 -11.52 4.61
CA GLU A 348 -27.82 -12.10 4.79
C GLU A 348 -26.72 -11.24 4.14
N GLU A 349 -27.00 -10.63 2.98
CA GLU A 349 -26.05 -9.73 2.31
C GLU A 349 -25.80 -8.47 3.16
N THR A 350 -26.86 -7.90 3.74
CA THR A 350 -26.81 -6.74 4.62
C THR A 350 -26.00 -7.04 5.86
N ARG A 351 -26.28 -8.18 6.50
CA ARG A 351 -25.54 -8.67 7.68
C ARG A 351 -24.05 -8.81 7.37
N GLN A 352 -23.69 -9.51 6.30
CA GLN A 352 -22.29 -9.73 5.90
C GLN A 352 -21.56 -8.42 5.59
N ALA A 353 -22.24 -7.46 4.95
CA ALA A 353 -21.64 -6.16 4.63
C ALA A 353 -21.27 -5.38 5.90
N TYR A 354 -22.16 -5.34 6.90
CA TYR A 354 -21.88 -4.70 8.18
C TYR A 354 -20.83 -5.45 8.99
N GLU A 355 -20.91 -6.78 9.05
CA GLU A 355 -19.91 -7.61 9.75
C GLU A 355 -18.50 -7.40 9.21
N LYS A 356 -18.31 -7.47 7.89
CA LYS A 356 -16.99 -7.25 7.28
C LYS A 356 -16.46 -5.83 7.52
N ALA A 357 -17.31 -4.81 7.46
CA ALA A 357 -16.91 -3.44 7.78
C ALA A 357 -16.45 -3.31 9.24
N LEU A 358 -17.19 -3.92 10.16
CA LEU A 358 -16.86 -3.94 11.59
C LEU A 358 -15.61 -4.78 11.90
N ASN A 359 -15.40 -5.90 11.21
CA ASN A 359 -14.19 -6.71 11.34
C ASN A 359 -12.96 -5.87 10.98
N TYR A 360 -13.02 -5.11 9.89
CA TYR A 360 -11.93 -4.23 9.49
C TYR A 360 -11.71 -3.11 10.52
N ILE A 361 -12.77 -2.37 10.87
CA ILE A 361 -12.70 -1.23 11.80
C ILE A 361 -12.17 -1.69 13.16
N GLY A 362 -12.69 -2.81 13.69
CA GLY A 362 -12.26 -3.41 14.94
C GLY A 362 -10.79 -3.86 14.89
N GLY A 363 -10.32 -4.38 13.76
CA GLY A 363 -8.92 -4.73 13.56
C GLY A 363 -8.00 -3.51 13.64
N VAL A 364 -8.44 -2.37 13.10
CA VAL A 364 -7.71 -1.09 13.24
C VAL A 364 -7.75 -0.58 14.68
N GLN A 365 -8.86 -0.72 15.40
CA GLN A 365 -8.94 -0.37 16.83
C GLN A 365 -7.95 -1.19 17.66
N LEU A 366 -7.86 -2.50 17.41
CA LEU A 366 -6.89 -3.38 18.06
C LEU A 366 -5.44 -2.98 17.74
N ALA A 367 -5.14 -2.58 16.50
CA ALA A 367 -3.83 -2.08 16.12
C ALA A 367 -3.46 -0.77 16.85
N ILE A 368 -4.42 0.16 16.99
CA ILE A 368 -4.22 1.39 17.75
C ILE A 368 -3.92 1.07 19.22
N GLU A 369 -4.68 0.16 19.82
CA GLU A 369 -4.49 -0.26 21.22
C GLU A 369 -3.15 -0.99 21.44
N ALA A 370 -2.69 -1.75 20.45
CA ALA A 370 -1.39 -2.39 20.46
C ALA A 370 -0.22 -1.39 20.29
N GLY A 371 -0.50 -0.10 20.11
CA GLY A 371 0.52 0.95 19.98
C GLY A 371 1.18 0.99 18.60
N GLU A 372 0.49 0.50 17.56
CA GLU A 372 1.00 0.59 16.18
C GLU A 372 1.22 2.07 15.79
N HIS A 373 2.31 2.32 15.05
CA HIS A 373 2.70 3.69 14.71
C HIS A 373 1.59 4.42 13.93
N ARG A 374 1.35 5.69 14.23
CA ARG A 374 0.26 6.51 13.64
C ARG A 374 0.25 6.51 12.11
N LEU A 375 1.41 6.66 11.47
CA LEU A 375 1.51 6.55 10.00
C LEU A 375 1.22 5.14 9.44
N ALA A 376 1.39 4.08 10.24
CA ALA A 376 0.98 2.72 9.87
C ALA A 376 -0.55 2.55 10.01
N ILE A 377 -1.16 3.15 11.04
CA ILE A 377 -2.63 3.27 11.15
C ILE A 377 -3.21 4.01 9.94
N LEU A 378 -2.58 5.09 9.46
CA LEU A 378 -3.01 5.76 8.23
C LEU A 378 -2.94 4.86 7.00
N LYS A 379 -1.98 3.91 6.93
CA LYS A 379 -1.97 2.90 5.86
C LYS A 379 -3.25 2.06 5.90
N ARG A 380 -3.70 1.64 7.10
CA ARG A 380 -4.97 0.91 7.30
C ARG A 380 -6.19 1.76 6.96
N ILE A 381 -6.22 3.02 7.38
CA ILE A 381 -7.35 3.93 7.09
C ILE A 381 -7.52 4.15 5.58
N MET A 382 -6.41 4.33 4.87
CA MET A 382 -6.42 4.49 3.41
C MET A 382 -6.83 3.20 2.71
N ALA A 383 -6.42 2.05 3.25
CA ALA A 383 -6.81 0.74 2.72
C ALA A 383 -8.27 0.37 3.02
N PHE A 384 -8.94 0.95 4.03
CA PHE A 384 -10.36 0.69 4.25
C PHE A 384 -11.19 1.03 3.01
N ALA A 385 -11.08 2.25 2.49
CA ALA A 385 -11.82 2.66 1.30
C ALA A 385 -11.46 1.83 0.05
N LEU A 386 -10.27 1.23 0.05
CA LEU A 386 -9.77 0.36 -1.00
C LEU A 386 -10.29 -1.07 -0.91
N LEU A 387 -10.43 -1.62 0.31
CA LEU A 387 -10.64 -3.05 0.56
C LEU A 387 -11.99 -3.36 1.21
N GLY A 388 -12.66 -2.36 1.76
CA GLY A 388 -13.91 -2.53 2.51
C GLY A 388 -15.08 -3.00 1.64
N PRO A 389 -16.18 -3.47 2.24
CA PRO A 389 -17.24 -4.12 1.48
C PRO A 389 -17.98 -3.15 0.56
N LYS A 390 -18.05 -3.44 -0.74
CA LYS A 390 -18.77 -2.60 -1.72
C LYS A 390 -20.23 -2.36 -1.32
N ARG A 391 -20.89 -3.38 -0.78
CA ARG A 391 -22.28 -3.29 -0.33
C ARG A 391 -22.46 -2.37 0.88
N PHE A 392 -21.50 -2.35 1.79
CA PHE A 392 -21.47 -1.40 2.90
C PHE A 392 -21.42 0.04 2.38
N TYR A 393 -20.59 0.32 1.37
CA TYR A 393 -20.52 1.65 0.76
C TYR A 393 -21.82 2.07 0.07
N ALA A 394 -22.55 1.12 -0.56
CA ALA A 394 -23.89 1.40 -1.09
C ALA A 394 -24.86 1.80 0.03
N PHE A 395 -24.81 1.13 1.19
CA PHE A 395 -25.64 1.51 2.35
C PHE A 395 -25.29 2.89 2.93
N VAL A 396 -24.00 3.26 2.88
CA VAL A 396 -23.55 4.61 3.24
C VAL A 396 -24.12 5.65 2.27
N GLU A 397 -24.11 5.37 0.96
CA GLU A 397 -24.68 6.23 -0.08
C GLU A 397 -26.20 6.38 0.09
N GLU A 398 -26.89 5.28 0.38
CA GLU A 398 -28.32 5.23 0.73
C GLU A 398 -28.64 5.91 2.08
N LYS A 399 -27.62 6.38 2.82
CA LYS A 399 -27.74 6.99 4.15
C LYS A 399 -28.46 6.10 5.16
N ARG A 400 -28.27 4.77 5.07
CA ARG A 400 -28.81 3.85 6.07
C ARG A 400 -28.23 4.20 7.45
N PRO A 401 -29.06 4.45 8.48
CA PRO A 401 -28.56 4.94 9.77
C PRO A 401 -27.47 4.05 10.40
N ARG A 402 -27.60 2.71 10.34
CA ARG A 402 -26.56 1.80 10.83
C ARG A 402 -25.23 1.95 10.10
N ALA A 403 -25.28 2.05 8.77
CA ALA A 403 -24.10 2.26 7.94
C ALA A 403 -23.38 3.56 8.32
N LEU A 404 -24.15 4.62 8.59
CA LEU A 404 -23.63 5.91 9.02
C LEU A 404 -23.01 5.85 10.42
N VAL A 405 -23.63 5.14 11.38
CA VAL A 405 -23.04 4.91 12.70
C VAL A 405 -21.71 4.14 12.57
N ILE A 406 -21.66 3.07 11.79
CA ILE A 406 -20.42 2.32 11.53
C ILE A 406 -19.36 3.22 10.89
N LEU A 407 -19.76 4.06 9.94
CA LEU A 407 -18.85 5.04 9.31
C LEU A 407 -18.33 6.08 10.32
N ALA A 408 -19.14 6.51 11.29
CA ALA A 408 -18.68 7.38 12.37
C ALA A 408 -17.64 6.68 13.25
N HIS A 409 -17.83 5.40 13.56
CA HIS A 409 -16.82 4.59 14.26
C HIS A 409 -15.51 4.44 13.46
N PHE A 410 -15.58 4.40 12.13
CA PHE A 410 -14.40 4.48 11.27
C PHE A 410 -13.69 5.84 11.37
N PHE A 411 -14.41 6.95 11.27
CA PHE A 411 -13.80 8.29 11.30
C PHE A 411 -13.10 8.61 12.62
N VAL A 412 -13.57 8.05 13.73
CA VAL A 412 -12.93 8.16 15.04
C VAL A 412 -11.50 7.59 15.04
N LEU A 413 -11.17 6.63 14.17
CA LEU A 413 -9.81 6.09 14.05
C LEU A 413 -8.78 7.17 13.70
N CYS A 414 -9.22 8.28 13.09
CA CYS A 414 -8.37 9.43 12.77
C CYS A 414 -8.18 10.42 13.94
N SER A 415 -8.87 10.26 15.07
CA SER A 415 -8.97 11.32 16.09
C SER A 415 -7.61 11.74 16.65
N ASN A 416 -6.68 10.80 16.85
CA ASN A 416 -5.37 11.11 17.41
C ASN A 416 -4.35 11.59 16.36
N MET A 417 -4.82 11.96 15.16
CA MET A 417 -3.98 12.30 14.00
C MET A 417 -4.27 13.68 13.40
N GLU A 418 -4.91 14.59 14.15
CA GLU A 418 -5.27 15.92 13.65
C GLU A 418 -4.07 16.80 13.29
N ASP A 419 -2.90 16.59 13.90
CA ASP A 419 -1.64 17.28 13.58
C ASP A 419 -1.07 16.90 12.20
N ILE A 420 -1.57 15.84 11.57
CA ILE A 420 -1.16 15.43 10.23
C ILE A 420 -1.96 16.26 9.21
N TRP A 421 -1.25 17.06 8.41
CA TRP A 421 -1.84 18.09 7.55
C TRP A 421 -2.96 17.60 6.60
N TRP A 422 -2.88 16.36 6.15
CA TRP A 422 -3.85 15.76 5.22
C TRP A 422 -4.97 14.97 5.93
N VAL A 423 -4.89 14.82 7.25
CA VAL A 423 -5.96 14.27 8.09
C VAL A 423 -6.76 15.40 8.74
N GLY A 424 -6.08 16.31 9.44
CA GLY A 424 -6.72 17.44 10.11
C GLY A 424 -7.90 17.03 10.99
N LYS A 425 -8.95 17.86 11.00
CA LYS A 425 -10.14 17.65 11.84
C LYS A 425 -11.21 16.74 11.19
N VAL A 426 -10.84 15.86 10.26
CA VAL A 426 -11.80 14.98 9.55
C VAL A 426 -12.65 14.17 10.53
N ALA A 427 -12.03 13.59 11.57
CA ALA A 427 -12.75 12.82 12.59
C ALA A 427 -13.88 13.64 13.23
N GLN A 428 -13.53 14.82 13.77
CA GLN A 428 -14.50 15.71 14.41
C GLN A 428 -15.62 16.14 13.45
N ARG A 429 -15.23 16.58 12.25
CA ARG A 429 -16.14 17.13 11.24
C ARG A 429 -17.16 16.09 10.75
N GLU A 430 -16.69 14.91 10.36
CA GLU A 430 -17.54 13.86 9.79
C GLU A 430 -18.44 13.22 10.86
N VAL A 431 -17.91 12.93 12.05
CA VAL A 431 -18.70 12.36 13.15
C VAL A 431 -19.83 13.31 13.57
N GLN A 432 -19.56 14.61 13.70
CA GLN A 432 -20.59 15.61 14.02
C GLN A 432 -21.60 15.77 12.87
N GLY A 433 -21.13 15.73 11.63
CA GLY A 433 -22.00 15.80 10.45
C GLY A 433 -22.98 14.63 10.39
N ILE A 434 -22.48 13.41 10.62
CA ILE A 434 -23.28 12.18 10.72
C ILE A 434 -24.29 12.29 11.87
N GLN A 435 -23.85 12.69 13.07
CA GLN A 435 -24.72 12.84 14.23
C GLN A 435 -25.94 13.71 13.94
N ARG A 436 -25.75 14.85 13.25
CA ARG A 436 -26.83 15.82 12.98
C ARG A 436 -27.93 15.28 12.08
N ILE A 437 -27.65 14.29 11.22
CA ILE A 437 -28.62 13.75 10.28
C ILE A 437 -29.23 12.42 10.73
N LEU A 438 -28.68 11.80 11.79
CA LEU A 438 -29.17 10.54 12.31
C LEU A 438 -30.50 10.73 13.05
N PRO A 439 -31.50 9.83 12.87
CA PRO A 439 -32.71 9.82 13.67
C PRO A 439 -32.43 9.65 15.17
N GLU A 440 -33.36 10.07 16.01
CA GLU A 440 -33.21 10.07 17.48
C GLU A 440 -32.87 8.68 18.04
N GLU A 441 -33.50 7.62 17.52
CA GLU A 441 -33.25 6.24 17.91
C GLU A 441 -31.79 5.78 17.71
N TRP A 442 -31.03 6.39 16.80
CA TRP A 442 -29.63 6.02 16.52
C TRP A 442 -28.61 6.83 17.33
N GLN A 443 -29.04 7.88 18.04
CA GLN A 443 -28.15 8.81 18.74
C GLN A 443 -27.37 8.13 19.87
N GLU A 444 -27.95 7.11 20.51
CA GLU A 444 -27.30 6.37 21.59
C GLU A 444 -25.99 5.71 21.14
N LEU A 445 -25.97 5.16 19.92
CA LEU A 445 -24.80 4.51 19.34
C LEU A 445 -23.70 5.52 18.96
N MET A 446 -24.04 6.81 18.85
CA MET A 446 -23.07 7.89 18.60
C MET A 446 -22.33 8.33 19.87
N ARG A 447 -22.71 7.89 21.07
CA ARG A 447 -22.07 8.30 22.33
C ARG A 447 -20.57 8.04 22.32
N VAL A 448 -20.15 6.85 21.87
CA VAL A 448 -18.73 6.48 21.83
C VAL A 448 -17.97 7.35 20.82
N PRO A 449 -18.38 7.46 19.54
CA PRO A 449 -17.75 8.36 18.59
C PRO A 449 -17.62 9.82 19.08
N LEU A 450 -18.69 10.37 19.65
CA LEU A 450 -18.71 11.74 20.16
C LEU A 450 -17.76 11.95 21.35
N ALA A 451 -17.68 10.96 22.25
CA ALA A 451 -16.75 11.03 23.38
C ALA A 451 -15.29 11.04 22.92
N PHE A 452 -14.94 10.26 21.89
CA PHE A 452 -13.57 10.22 21.37
C PHE A 452 -13.15 11.55 20.74
N ILE A 453 -14.01 12.18 19.93
CA ILE A 453 -13.69 13.49 19.33
C ILE A 453 -13.76 14.63 20.35
N GLY A 454 -14.52 14.48 21.45
CA GLY A 454 -14.63 15.47 22.52
C GLY A 454 -13.43 15.52 23.47
N ARG A 455 -12.70 14.41 23.64
CA ARG A 455 -11.48 14.35 24.46
C ARG A 455 -10.31 15.19 23.92
N LEU A 456 -10.38 15.66 22.68
CA LEU A 456 -9.37 16.54 22.07
C LEU A 456 -9.61 18.03 22.37
N GLN A 457 -10.69 18.40 23.07
CA GLN A 457 -10.91 19.78 23.53
C GLN A 457 -10.30 20.08 24.90
N SER A 458 -9.65 19.11 25.54
CA SER A 458 -8.94 19.28 26.81
C SER A 458 -7.45 18.96 26.64
N SER A 459 -6.71 19.90 26.05
CA SER A 459 -5.25 19.97 26.17
C SER A 459 -4.79 21.39 26.44
#